data_AF-A0A261UKA6-F1
#
_entry.id   AF-A0A261UKA6-F1
#
_cell.length_a   1.000
_cell.length_b   1.000
_cell.length_c   1.000
_cell.angle_alpha   90.00
_cell.angle_beta   90.00
_cell.angle_gamma   90.00
#
_symmetry.space_group_name_H-M   'P 1'
#
loop_
_entity.id
_entity.type
_entity.pdbx_description
1 polymer ?
#
loop_
_entity_poly.entity_id
_entity_poly.type
_entity_poly.pdbx_seq_one_letter_code
_entity_poly.pdbx_strand_id
1 'polypeptide(L)'
;MNTETLLDKVRHGEVVENTDLRGADLRGLDLAGGFFDEVNFSGARMAGCRLDDSQFTHCRFDGTDLSDARLEEARIVLSSMREADLSRAMARQSMISESDLTGARFAGAMLDRSSFHAVRLCDADLRIPRLDRAMFAKTELEGADLTGAVLSFVTFYQLDLRRTILAGTSGESAMFVECDLSGHRFVDQHFTLCQFTDSKLDGADFSGAQLRQSNFKGTSLREARFVGAVGPQCLFPQAELTRAVLRGAHFDGAIWADANLDDADLQGASLNLCVFHRARCARADLRHASLVDADFSTADLTDADLREARFLRTRFHRAIQDGTRVSQRTGIIENDPALLEAELWSAGKA
;
A
#
# COMPACT_ATOMS: atom_id res chain seq x y z
N MET A 1 -4.17 -33.23 -29.50
CA MET A 1 -3.64 -34.35 -28.67
C MET A 1 -4.78 -34.94 -27.86
N ASN A 2 -4.81 -36.24 -27.58
CA ASN A 2 -5.84 -36.83 -26.70
C ASN A 2 -5.39 -36.80 -25.22
N THR A 3 -6.32 -37.06 -24.30
CA THR A 3 -6.07 -36.98 -22.85
C THR A 3 -5.05 -38.00 -22.35
N GLU A 4 -5.04 -39.22 -22.89
CA GLU A 4 -4.10 -40.27 -22.46
C GLU A 4 -2.66 -39.89 -22.81
N THR A 5 -2.41 -39.42 -24.04
CA THR A 5 -1.08 -38.96 -24.46
C THR A 5 -0.62 -37.74 -23.67
N LEU A 6 -1.54 -36.83 -23.33
CA LEU A 6 -1.23 -35.68 -22.48
C LEU A 6 -0.76 -36.14 -21.08
N LEU A 7 -1.51 -37.02 -20.43
CA LEU A 7 -1.16 -37.54 -19.11
C LEU A 7 0.15 -38.33 -19.13
N ASP A 8 0.37 -39.13 -20.18
CA ASP A 8 1.59 -39.91 -20.34
C ASP A 8 2.83 -39.00 -20.42
N LYS A 9 2.77 -37.95 -21.24
CA LYS A 9 3.84 -36.95 -21.31
C LYS A 9 4.13 -36.30 -19.97
N VAL A 10 3.10 -35.83 -19.26
CA VAL A 10 3.27 -35.19 -17.95
C VAL A 10 3.89 -36.15 -16.93
N ARG A 11 3.44 -37.41 -16.88
CA ARG A 11 4.00 -38.43 -15.96
C ARG A 11 5.47 -38.72 -16.18
N HIS A 12 5.93 -38.63 -17.42
CA HIS A 12 7.33 -38.86 -17.78
C HIS A 12 8.16 -37.58 -17.77
N GLY A 13 7.58 -36.43 -17.38
CA GLY A 13 8.26 -35.14 -17.38
C GLY A 13 8.62 -34.64 -18.78
N GLU A 14 7.94 -35.15 -19.81
CA GLU A 14 8.12 -34.70 -21.18
C GLU A 14 7.43 -33.35 -21.39
N VAL A 15 8.07 -32.47 -22.16
CA VAL A 15 7.48 -31.18 -22.51
C VAL A 15 6.30 -31.39 -23.47
N VAL A 16 5.17 -30.79 -23.11
CA VAL A 16 4.00 -30.68 -23.97
C VAL A 16 4.13 -29.36 -24.73
N GLU A 17 4.56 -29.45 -25.97
CA GLU A 17 4.83 -28.29 -26.82
C GLU A 17 3.81 -28.17 -27.95
N ASN A 18 3.52 -26.93 -28.39
CA ASN A 18 2.85 -26.65 -29.67
C ASN A 18 1.52 -27.40 -29.86
N THR A 19 0.77 -27.58 -28.76
CA THR A 19 -0.44 -28.40 -28.76
C THR A 19 -1.69 -27.53 -28.68
N ASP A 20 -2.67 -27.83 -29.52
CA ASP A 20 -4.02 -27.26 -29.43
C ASP A 20 -4.92 -28.14 -28.55
N LEU A 21 -5.39 -27.57 -27.44
CA LEU A 21 -6.33 -28.13 -26.47
C LEU A 21 -7.54 -27.19 -26.26
N ARG A 22 -7.84 -26.34 -27.25
CA ARG A 22 -8.99 -25.41 -27.15
C ARG A 22 -10.29 -26.17 -26.90
N GLY A 23 -11.07 -25.68 -25.94
CA GLY A 23 -12.36 -26.28 -25.58
C GLY A 23 -12.28 -27.71 -25.03
N ALA A 24 -11.08 -28.25 -24.79
CA ALA A 24 -10.91 -29.61 -24.30
C ALA A 24 -11.52 -29.75 -22.89
N ASP A 25 -12.09 -30.91 -22.62
CA ASP A 25 -12.53 -31.26 -21.28
C ASP A 25 -11.40 -31.95 -20.53
N LEU A 26 -10.80 -31.22 -19.59
CA LEU A 26 -9.66 -31.65 -18.80
C LEU A 26 -10.00 -31.69 -17.30
N ARG A 27 -11.26 -31.54 -16.93
CA ARG A 27 -11.69 -31.38 -15.53
C ARG A 27 -11.14 -32.48 -14.62
N GLY A 28 -10.59 -32.07 -13.48
CA GLY A 28 -10.09 -32.99 -12.44
C GLY A 28 -8.86 -33.82 -12.83
N LEU A 29 -8.24 -33.57 -14.00
CA LEU A 29 -7.04 -34.28 -14.39
C LEU A 29 -5.85 -33.92 -13.50
N ASP A 30 -4.96 -34.90 -13.33
CA ASP A 30 -3.68 -34.69 -12.65
C ASP A 30 -2.61 -34.36 -13.69
N LEU A 31 -2.28 -33.06 -13.75
CA LEU A 31 -1.29 -32.48 -14.63
C LEU A 31 -0.16 -31.82 -13.82
N ALA A 32 0.02 -32.22 -12.56
CA ALA A 32 1.03 -31.68 -11.66
C ALA A 32 2.45 -31.99 -12.15
N GLY A 33 3.37 -31.04 -11.96
CA GLY A 33 4.76 -31.13 -12.44
C GLY A 33 4.91 -31.08 -13.97
N GLY A 34 3.83 -30.81 -14.71
CA GLY A 34 3.86 -30.77 -16.16
C GLY A 34 4.60 -29.55 -16.71
N PHE A 35 5.27 -29.74 -17.85
CA PHE A 35 5.94 -28.68 -18.59
C PHE A 35 5.17 -28.39 -19.88
N PHE A 36 4.67 -27.17 -20.02
CA PHE A 36 3.84 -26.75 -21.13
C PHE A 36 4.45 -25.52 -21.80
N ASP A 37 4.71 -25.62 -23.10
CA ASP A 37 5.22 -24.51 -23.90
C ASP A 37 4.37 -24.35 -25.17
N GLU A 38 3.96 -23.11 -25.45
CA GLU A 38 3.12 -22.80 -26.63
C GLU A 38 1.84 -23.65 -26.74
N VAL A 39 1.25 -24.03 -25.59
CA VAL A 39 0.01 -24.82 -25.55
C VAL A 39 -1.21 -23.90 -25.48
N ASN A 40 -2.21 -24.21 -26.30
CA ASN A 40 -3.44 -23.44 -26.38
C ASN A 40 -4.57 -24.15 -25.63
N PHE A 41 -4.87 -23.68 -24.42
CA PHE A 41 -5.96 -24.11 -23.55
C PHE A 41 -7.22 -23.21 -23.65
N SER A 42 -7.31 -22.31 -24.64
CA SER A 42 -8.40 -21.32 -24.67
C SER A 42 -9.79 -21.98 -24.62
N GLY A 43 -10.63 -21.54 -23.70
CA GLY A 43 -11.97 -22.09 -23.48
C GLY A 43 -12.00 -23.55 -22.99
N ALA A 44 -10.85 -24.16 -22.65
CA ALA A 44 -10.81 -25.49 -22.06
C ALA A 44 -11.50 -25.51 -20.69
N ARG A 45 -12.03 -26.67 -20.32
CA ARG A 45 -12.65 -26.92 -19.01
C ARG A 45 -11.63 -27.60 -18.13
N MET A 46 -11.02 -26.85 -17.22
CA MET A 46 -9.94 -27.30 -16.35
C MET A 46 -10.31 -27.18 -14.86
N ALA A 47 -11.61 -27.10 -14.56
CA ALA A 47 -12.09 -27.02 -13.19
C ALA A 47 -11.58 -28.21 -12.35
N GLY A 48 -11.06 -27.92 -11.17
CA GLY A 48 -10.53 -28.92 -10.24
C GLY A 48 -9.27 -29.66 -10.70
N CYS A 49 -8.62 -29.26 -11.80
CA CYS A 49 -7.35 -29.85 -12.22
C CYS A 49 -6.27 -29.70 -11.16
N ARG A 50 -5.37 -30.67 -11.07
CA ARG A 50 -4.10 -30.52 -10.34
C ARG A 50 -3.04 -30.04 -11.31
N LEU A 51 -2.52 -28.86 -11.06
CA LEU A 51 -1.46 -28.18 -11.82
C LEU A 51 -0.35 -27.71 -10.85
N ASP A 52 -0.30 -28.33 -9.66
CA ASP A 52 0.73 -28.10 -8.65
C ASP A 52 2.12 -28.31 -9.28
N ASP A 53 3.08 -27.45 -8.97
CA ASP A 53 4.47 -27.51 -9.47
C ASP A 53 4.63 -27.45 -11.01
N SER A 54 3.57 -27.17 -11.76
CA SER A 54 3.60 -27.14 -13.22
C SER A 54 4.18 -25.82 -13.75
N GLN A 55 4.75 -25.88 -14.96
CA GLN A 55 5.36 -24.74 -15.64
C GLN A 55 4.67 -24.49 -16.97
N PHE A 56 4.21 -23.25 -17.16
CA PHE A 56 3.53 -22.80 -18.36
C PHE A 56 4.28 -21.62 -18.95
N THR A 57 4.80 -21.80 -20.16
CA THR A 57 5.50 -20.75 -20.90
C THR A 57 4.77 -20.54 -22.24
N HIS A 58 4.56 -19.29 -22.64
CA HIS A 58 3.90 -18.96 -23.92
C HIS A 58 2.52 -19.62 -24.13
N CYS A 59 1.83 -19.99 -23.04
CA CYS A 59 0.56 -20.69 -23.11
C CYS A 59 -0.62 -19.72 -23.23
N ARG A 60 -1.76 -20.21 -23.71
CA ARG A 60 -3.01 -19.43 -23.80
C ARG A 60 -4.13 -20.11 -23.02
N PHE A 61 -4.65 -19.44 -22.00
CA PHE A 61 -5.75 -19.83 -21.12
C PHE A 61 -6.95 -18.87 -21.26
N ASP A 62 -7.09 -18.21 -22.40
CA ASP A 62 -8.14 -17.20 -22.58
C ASP A 62 -9.54 -17.84 -22.46
N GLY A 63 -10.35 -17.31 -21.54
CA GLY A 63 -11.68 -17.83 -21.23
C GLY A 63 -11.69 -19.27 -20.67
N THR A 64 -10.57 -19.78 -20.18
CA THR A 64 -10.49 -21.13 -19.59
C THR A 64 -11.17 -21.15 -18.21
N ASP A 65 -11.89 -22.22 -17.93
CA ASP A 65 -12.43 -22.50 -16.60
C ASP A 65 -11.35 -23.22 -15.76
N LEU A 66 -10.70 -22.49 -14.86
CA LEU A 66 -9.74 -22.99 -13.87
C LEU A 66 -10.34 -22.95 -12.44
N SER A 67 -11.67 -22.93 -12.32
CA SER A 67 -12.32 -22.85 -11.02
C SER A 67 -11.98 -24.07 -10.17
N ASP A 68 -11.73 -23.86 -8.89
CA ASP A 68 -11.29 -24.91 -7.95
C ASP A 68 -9.99 -25.66 -8.34
N ALA A 69 -9.26 -25.21 -9.37
CA ALA A 69 -7.99 -25.82 -9.76
C ALA A 69 -6.90 -25.60 -8.69
N ARG A 70 -5.96 -26.54 -8.61
CA ARG A 70 -4.78 -26.44 -7.74
C ARG A 70 -3.59 -26.02 -8.58
N LEU A 71 -2.99 -24.90 -8.22
CA LEU A 71 -1.87 -24.21 -8.88
C LEU A 71 -0.80 -23.88 -7.82
N GLU A 72 -0.67 -24.69 -6.77
CA GLU A 72 0.32 -24.43 -5.71
C GLU A 72 1.72 -24.52 -6.33
N GLU A 73 2.54 -23.49 -6.10
CA GLU A 73 3.90 -23.37 -6.65
C GLU A 73 4.01 -23.39 -8.19
N ALA A 74 2.88 -23.29 -8.90
CA ALA A 74 2.86 -23.23 -10.35
C ALA A 74 3.57 -21.97 -10.86
N ARG A 75 4.27 -22.09 -11.99
CA ARG A 75 4.94 -20.98 -12.67
C ARG A 75 4.30 -20.71 -14.02
N ILE A 76 3.79 -19.51 -14.21
CA ILE A 76 3.14 -19.06 -15.46
C ILE A 76 3.90 -17.85 -15.99
N VAL A 77 4.48 -17.97 -17.17
CA VAL A 77 5.37 -16.97 -17.76
C VAL A 77 4.95 -16.69 -19.19
N LEU A 78 4.98 -15.42 -19.60
CA LEU A 78 4.74 -15.01 -21.00
C LEU A 78 3.43 -15.57 -21.58
N SER A 79 2.42 -15.74 -20.73
CA SER A 79 1.18 -16.45 -21.07
C SER A 79 -0.01 -15.50 -21.06
N SER A 80 -1.09 -15.89 -21.73
CA SER A 80 -2.37 -15.17 -21.71
C SER A 80 -3.38 -15.97 -20.90
N MET A 81 -4.09 -15.33 -19.98
CA MET A 81 -5.19 -15.89 -19.18
C MET A 81 -6.34 -14.89 -19.12
N ARG A 82 -6.61 -14.22 -20.24
CA ARG A 82 -7.63 -13.16 -20.30
C ARG A 82 -9.00 -13.78 -20.04
N GLU A 83 -9.78 -13.15 -19.16
CA GLU A 83 -11.12 -13.62 -18.77
C GLU A 83 -11.15 -15.06 -18.23
N ALA A 84 -10.00 -15.62 -17.81
CA ALA A 84 -9.95 -16.93 -17.20
C ALA A 84 -10.67 -16.92 -15.84
N ASP A 85 -11.39 -17.99 -15.53
CA ASP A 85 -12.05 -18.16 -14.24
C ASP A 85 -11.15 -18.93 -13.28
N LEU A 86 -10.50 -18.24 -12.35
CA LEU A 86 -9.72 -18.81 -11.24
C LEU A 86 -10.49 -18.76 -9.92
N SER A 87 -11.83 -18.66 -9.96
CA SER A 87 -12.64 -18.62 -8.75
C SER A 87 -12.37 -19.85 -7.87
N ARG A 88 -12.09 -19.64 -6.59
CA ARG A 88 -11.72 -20.67 -5.61
C ARG A 88 -10.47 -21.51 -5.95
N ALA A 89 -9.68 -21.10 -6.95
CA ALA A 89 -8.42 -21.78 -7.24
C ALA A 89 -7.45 -21.68 -6.05
N MET A 90 -6.67 -22.74 -5.84
CA MET A 90 -5.62 -22.80 -4.83
C MET A 90 -4.28 -22.48 -5.49
N ALA A 91 -3.88 -21.21 -5.55
CA ALA A 91 -2.66 -20.74 -6.22
C ALA A 91 -1.67 -20.14 -5.21
N ARG A 92 -1.44 -20.87 -4.11
CA ARG A 92 -0.45 -20.45 -3.10
C ARG A 92 0.95 -20.55 -3.66
N GLN A 93 1.80 -19.59 -3.31
CA GLN A 93 3.21 -19.57 -3.73
C GLN A 93 3.40 -19.63 -5.26
N SER A 94 2.35 -19.43 -6.05
CA SER A 94 2.46 -19.41 -7.51
C SER A 94 3.22 -18.17 -7.96
N MET A 95 3.93 -18.30 -9.07
CA MET A 95 4.67 -17.21 -9.69
C MET A 95 4.10 -16.94 -11.07
N ILE A 96 3.57 -15.73 -11.27
CA ILE A 96 3.02 -15.30 -12.55
C ILE A 96 3.83 -14.09 -13.01
N SER A 97 4.44 -14.19 -14.18
CA SER A 97 5.28 -13.11 -14.72
C SER A 97 5.03 -12.85 -16.20
N GLU A 98 5.11 -11.57 -16.59
CA GLU A 98 5.05 -11.14 -18.00
C GLU A 98 3.81 -11.67 -18.74
N SER A 99 2.70 -11.80 -18.02
CA SER A 99 1.49 -12.47 -18.49
C SER A 99 0.28 -11.52 -18.48
N ASP A 100 -0.72 -11.81 -19.31
CA ASP A 100 -1.96 -11.01 -19.42
C ASP A 100 -3.12 -11.74 -18.74
N LEU A 101 -3.58 -11.20 -17.61
CA LEU A 101 -4.70 -11.67 -16.81
C LEU A 101 -5.85 -10.64 -16.80
N THR A 102 -5.97 -9.83 -17.86
CA THR A 102 -7.07 -8.86 -18.01
C THR A 102 -8.42 -9.54 -17.84
N GLY A 103 -9.27 -9.00 -16.96
CA GLY A 103 -10.61 -9.52 -16.69
C GLY A 103 -10.66 -10.90 -16.02
N ALA A 104 -9.51 -11.45 -15.59
CA ALA A 104 -9.48 -12.72 -14.88
C ALA A 104 -10.22 -12.63 -13.54
N ARG A 105 -10.85 -13.74 -13.15
CA ARG A 105 -11.70 -13.80 -11.96
C ARG A 105 -11.04 -14.62 -10.87
N PHE A 106 -10.83 -14.02 -9.70
CA PHE A 106 -10.22 -14.67 -8.55
C PHE A 106 -11.16 -14.81 -7.37
N ALA A 107 -12.48 -14.66 -7.53
CA ALA A 107 -13.42 -14.69 -6.43
C ALA A 107 -13.23 -15.94 -5.52
N GLY A 108 -12.86 -15.71 -4.26
CA GLY A 108 -12.57 -16.77 -3.29
C GLY A 108 -11.29 -17.59 -3.52
N ALA A 109 -10.43 -17.20 -4.47
CA ALA A 109 -9.14 -17.84 -4.71
C ALA A 109 -8.17 -17.64 -3.53
N MET A 110 -7.20 -18.55 -3.42
CA MET A 110 -6.15 -18.49 -2.40
C MET A 110 -4.84 -18.12 -3.05
N LEU A 111 -4.38 -16.89 -2.81
CA LEU A 111 -3.17 -16.30 -3.40
C LEU A 111 -2.08 -16.07 -2.35
N ASP A 112 -2.09 -16.85 -1.26
CA ASP A 112 -1.12 -16.67 -0.18
C ASP A 112 0.30 -16.85 -0.72
N ARG A 113 1.18 -15.87 -0.48
CA ARG A 113 2.60 -15.85 -0.91
C ARG A 113 2.80 -15.93 -2.44
N SER A 114 1.79 -15.70 -3.26
CA SER A 114 1.95 -15.65 -4.71
C SER A 114 2.66 -14.37 -5.16
N SER A 115 3.37 -14.41 -6.28
CA SER A 115 3.99 -13.22 -6.89
C SER A 115 3.47 -12.94 -8.29
N PHE A 116 3.21 -11.67 -8.55
CA PHE A 116 2.79 -11.10 -9.83
C PHE A 116 3.85 -10.07 -10.26
N HIS A 117 4.60 -10.37 -11.32
CA HIS A 117 5.67 -9.51 -11.81
C HIS A 117 5.47 -9.13 -13.27
N ALA A 118 5.39 -7.84 -13.58
CA ALA A 118 5.14 -7.38 -14.95
C ALA A 118 3.87 -8.01 -15.57
N VAL A 119 2.82 -8.17 -14.75
CA VAL A 119 1.55 -8.78 -15.14
C VAL A 119 0.52 -7.70 -15.47
N ARG A 120 -0.41 -7.98 -16.38
CA ARG A 120 -1.62 -7.17 -16.57
C ARG A 120 -2.80 -7.79 -15.84
N LEU A 121 -3.37 -7.09 -14.86
CA LEU A 121 -4.57 -7.47 -14.11
C LEU A 121 -5.69 -6.43 -14.29
N CYS A 122 -5.71 -5.74 -15.43
CA CYS A 122 -6.74 -4.74 -15.70
C CYS A 122 -8.14 -5.36 -15.61
N ASP A 123 -9.06 -4.67 -14.93
CA ASP A 123 -10.44 -5.12 -14.70
C ASP A 123 -10.58 -6.52 -14.05
N ALA A 124 -9.52 -7.03 -13.42
CA ALA A 124 -9.56 -8.32 -12.74
C ALA A 124 -10.43 -8.26 -11.47
N ASP A 125 -11.20 -9.31 -11.22
CA ASP A 125 -11.97 -9.48 -9.98
C ASP A 125 -11.07 -10.10 -8.92
N LEU A 126 -10.47 -9.27 -8.06
CA LEU A 126 -9.64 -9.64 -6.92
C LEU A 126 -10.40 -9.50 -5.59
N ARG A 127 -11.73 -9.66 -5.59
CA ARG A 127 -12.55 -9.66 -4.37
C ARG A 127 -12.38 -10.96 -3.61
N ILE A 128 -11.18 -11.13 -3.05
CA ILE A 128 -10.82 -12.25 -2.20
C ILE A 128 -10.83 -11.82 -0.74
N PRO A 129 -11.26 -12.70 0.19
CA PRO A 129 -11.39 -12.32 1.60
C PRO A 129 -10.07 -11.89 2.24
N ARG A 130 -8.96 -12.49 1.81
CA ARG A 130 -7.62 -12.20 2.35
C ARG A 130 -6.55 -12.43 1.29
N LEU A 131 -5.61 -11.49 1.24
CA LEU A 131 -4.30 -11.64 0.62
C LEU A 131 -3.25 -11.66 1.74
N ASP A 132 -2.54 -12.78 1.89
CA ASP A 132 -1.42 -12.89 2.82
C ASP A 132 -0.11 -13.00 2.05
N ARG A 133 0.83 -12.07 2.32
CA ARG A 133 2.22 -12.11 1.80
C ARG A 133 2.34 -12.16 0.27
N ALA A 134 1.30 -11.79 -0.46
CA ALA A 134 1.35 -11.68 -1.91
C ALA A 134 2.20 -10.48 -2.33
N MET A 135 2.84 -10.56 -3.50
CA MET A 135 3.66 -9.48 -4.05
C MET A 135 3.17 -9.10 -5.45
N PHE A 136 2.97 -7.80 -5.67
CA PHE A 136 2.68 -7.19 -6.97
C PHE A 136 3.78 -6.20 -7.29
N ALA A 137 4.55 -6.47 -8.33
CA ALA A 137 5.66 -5.61 -8.77
C ALA A 137 5.52 -5.30 -10.26
N LYS A 138 5.59 -4.01 -10.61
CA LYS A 138 5.46 -3.54 -12.01
C LYS A 138 4.21 -4.09 -12.72
N THR A 139 3.13 -4.33 -11.97
CA THR A 139 1.89 -4.95 -12.44
C THR A 139 0.85 -3.86 -12.76
N GLU A 140 0.09 -4.02 -13.84
CA GLU A 140 -1.01 -3.11 -14.17
C GLU A 140 -2.28 -3.54 -13.43
N LEU A 141 -2.86 -2.67 -12.59
CA LEU A 141 -4.06 -2.93 -11.77
C LEU A 141 -5.19 -1.94 -12.04
N GLU A 142 -5.22 -1.32 -13.22
CA GLU A 142 -6.29 -0.39 -13.60
C GLU A 142 -7.65 -1.11 -13.59
N GLY A 143 -8.63 -0.59 -12.84
CA GLY A 143 -9.96 -1.19 -12.75
C GLY A 143 -10.04 -2.48 -11.92
N ALA A 144 -8.92 -3.03 -11.45
CA ALA A 144 -8.91 -4.24 -10.64
C ALA A 144 -9.65 -4.01 -9.31
N ASP A 145 -10.47 -4.98 -8.91
CA ASP A 145 -11.37 -4.84 -7.76
C ASP A 145 -10.88 -5.62 -6.54
N LEU A 146 -10.35 -4.93 -5.52
CA LEU A 146 -9.96 -5.50 -4.24
C LEU A 146 -10.98 -5.19 -3.13
N THR A 147 -12.23 -4.87 -3.47
CA THR A 147 -13.25 -4.44 -2.50
C THR A 147 -13.35 -5.41 -1.33
N GLY A 148 -13.21 -4.88 -0.11
CA GLY A 148 -13.33 -5.65 1.13
C GLY A 148 -12.15 -6.59 1.46
N ALA A 149 -11.09 -6.61 0.65
CA ALA A 149 -9.95 -7.49 0.89
C ALA A 149 -9.18 -7.11 2.16
N VAL A 150 -8.78 -8.13 2.93
CA VAL A 150 -7.82 -7.98 4.04
C VAL A 150 -6.40 -8.20 3.50
N LEU A 151 -5.56 -7.16 3.58
CA LEU A 151 -4.19 -7.14 3.10
C LEU A 151 -3.23 -7.37 4.27
N SER A 152 -2.72 -8.59 4.41
CA SER A 152 -1.77 -8.96 5.46
C SER A 152 -0.38 -9.16 4.86
N PHE A 153 0.59 -8.32 5.22
CA PHE A 153 1.97 -8.40 4.69
C PHE A 153 2.08 -8.38 3.15
N VAL A 154 1.08 -7.83 2.46
CA VAL A 154 1.06 -7.72 1.00
C VAL A 154 1.99 -6.59 0.57
N THR A 155 2.73 -6.80 -0.52
CA THR A 155 3.60 -5.77 -1.10
C THR A 155 3.10 -5.35 -2.47
N PHE A 156 2.83 -4.05 -2.62
CA PHE A 156 2.66 -3.36 -3.89
C PHE A 156 3.89 -2.49 -4.12
N TYR A 157 4.61 -2.71 -5.23
CA TYR A 157 5.88 -2.06 -5.53
C TYR A 157 5.87 -1.43 -6.92
N GLN A 158 6.08 -0.11 -6.98
CA GLN A 158 6.14 0.67 -8.23
C GLN A 158 4.88 0.53 -9.10
N LEU A 159 3.71 0.71 -8.50
CA LEU A 159 2.42 0.52 -9.18
C LEU A 159 1.66 1.84 -9.32
N ASP A 160 0.95 2.01 -10.44
CA ASP A 160 -0.14 2.98 -10.53
C ASP A 160 -1.42 2.32 -10.03
N LEU A 161 -1.93 2.81 -8.90
CA LEU A 161 -3.12 2.30 -8.23
C LEU A 161 -4.27 3.29 -8.27
N ARG A 162 -4.17 4.42 -8.99
CA ARG A 162 -5.18 5.49 -9.01
C ARG A 162 -6.57 5.02 -9.46
N ARG A 163 -6.62 3.96 -10.27
CA ARG A 163 -7.84 3.37 -10.82
C ARG A 163 -8.18 2.00 -10.23
N THR A 164 -7.40 1.51 -9.28
CA THR A 164 -7.69 0.25 -8.57
C THR A 164 -8.80 0.48 -7.55
N ILE A 165 -9.74 -0.44 -7.40
CA ILE A 165 -10.85 -0.28 -6.45
C ILE A 165 -10.41 -0.86 -5.10
N LEU A 166 -10.23 0.01 -4.10
CA LEU A 166 -9.78 -0.34 -2.74
C LEU A 166 -10.87 -0.14 -1.68
N ALA A 167 -12.13 0.02 -2.10
CA ALA A 167 -13.24 0.30 -1.19
C ALA A 167 -13.40 -0.77 -0.11
N GLY A 168 -13.45 -0.38 1.16
CA GLY A 168 -13.64 -1.32 2.28
C GLY A 168 -12.48 -2.28 2.54
N THR A 169 -11.35 -2.16 1.82
CA THR A 169 -10.11 -2.85 2.16
C THR A 169 -9.61 -2.51 3.57
N SER A 170 -8.87 -3.43 4.17
CA SER A 170 -8.12 -3.17 5.39
C SER A 170 -6.72 -3.76 5.26
N GLY A 171 -5.77 -3.19 5.99
CA GLY A 171 -4.38 -3.61 5.95
C GLY A 171 -3.79 -3.80 7.33
N GLU A 172 -3.03 -4.88 7.48
CA GLU A 172 -2.10 -5.09 8.57
C GLU A 172 -0.72 -5.36 8.00
N SER A 173 0.23 -4.46 8.28
CA SER A 173 1.59 -4.54 7.75
C SER A 173 1.67 -4.63 6.22
N ALA A 174 0.68 -4.09 5.50
CA ALA A 174 0.72 -3.98 4.04
C ALA A 174 1.71 -2.90 3.62
N MET A 175 2.38 -3.10 2.49
CA MET A 175 3.43 -2.23 1.97
C MET A 175 3.04 -1.71 0.59
N PHE A 176 2.89 -0.38 0.48
CA PHE A 176 2.74 0.38 -0.75
C PHE A 176 4.02 1.19 -0.91
N VAL A 177 4.91 0.74 -1.78
CA VAL A 177 6.23 1.35 -1.97
C VAL A 177 6.30 1.92 -3.38
N GLU A 178 6.61 3.21 -3.47
CA GLU A 178 6.68 3.94 -4.75
C GLU A 178 5.40 3.81 -5.59
N CYS A 179 4.23 3.75 -4.94
CA CYS A 179 2.95 3.59 -5.60
C CYS A 179 2.26 4.95 -5.83
N ASP A 180 1.40 5.03 -6.86
CA ASP A 180 0.50 6.17 -7.06
C ASP A 180 -0.92 5.81 -6.59
N LEU A 181 -1.31 6.37 -5.46
CA LEU A 181 -2.59 6.23 -4.79
C LEU A 181 -3.35 7.57 -4.74
N SER A 182 -3.00 8.52 -5.61
CA SER A 182 -3.55 9.87 -5.59
C SER A 182 -5.08 9.86 -5.74
N GLY A 183 -5.75 10.67 -4.93
CA GLY A 183 -7.22 10.81 -4.94
C GLY A 183 -8.01 9.65 -4.34
N HIS A 184 -7.35 8.64 -3.75
CA HIS A 184 -8.06 7.52 -3.12
C HIS A 184 -8.88 7.93 -1.91
N ARG A 185 -9.95 7.18 -1.66
CA ARG A 185 -10.83 7.37 -0.51
C ARG A 185 -10.64 6.23 0.48
N PHE A 186 -9.90 6.51 1.54
CA PHE A 186 -9.62 5.63 2.69
C PHE A 186 -10.52 5.90 3.90
N VAL A 187 -11.70 6.48 3.66
CA VAL A 187 -12.62 6.93 4.72
C VAL A 187 -13.04 5.75 5.60
N ASP A 188 -12.87 5.91 6.92
CA ASP A 188 -13.16 4.90 7.94
C ASP A 188 -12.45 3.52 7.76
N GLN A 189 -11.43 3.46 6.90
CA GLN A 189 -10.67 2.23 6.65
C GLN A 189 -9.57 2.01 7.70
N HIS A 190 -9.13 0.76 7.82
CA HIS A 190 -8.15 0.34 8.83
C HIS A 190 -6.84 -0.06 8.17
N PHE A 191 -5.76 0.68 8.44
CA PHE A 191 -4.41 0.39 7.98
C PHE A 191 -3.45 0.51 9.17
N THR A 192 -3.22 -0.61 9.85
CA THR A 192 -2.34 -0.68 11.02
C THR A 192 -0.98 -1.22 10.61
N LEU A 193 0.10 -0.56 11.06
CA LEU A 193 1.48 -0.93 10.73
C LEU A 193 1.81 -0.90 9.22
N CYS A 194 0.97 -0.26 8.41
CA CYS A 194 1.14 -0.22 6.97
C CYS A 194 2.24 0.77 6.57
N GLN A 195 2.90 0.49 5.45
CA GLN A 195 3.93 1.33 4.87
C GLN A 195 3.40 1.94 3.57
N PHE A 196 3.54 3.25 3.41
CA PHE A 196 3.24 3.99 2.19
C PHE A 196 4.51 4.62 1.60
N THR A 197 5.69 4.13 1.98
CA THR A 197 7.00 4.73 1.68
C THR A 197 7.15 5.20 0.23
N ASP A 198 7.56 6.46 0.08
CA ASP A 198 7.83 7.12 -1.21
C ASP A 198 6.66 7.05 -2.22
N SER A 199 5.43 6.87 -1.73
CA SER A 199 4.21 6.83 -2.56
C SER A 199 3.58 8.21 -2.73
N LYS A 200 2.78 8.35 -3.79
CA LYS A 200 1.94 9.54 -4.06
C LYS A 200 0.53 9.30 -3.56
N LEU A 201 0.07 10.18 -2.69
CA LEU A 201 -1.23 10.17 -2.02
C LEU A 201 -1.86 11.57 -2.06
N ASP A 202 -1.52 12.37 -3.07
CA ASP A 202 -2.04 13.72 -3.24
C ASP A 202 -3.57 13.67 -3.36
N GLY A 203 -4.26 14.51 -2.58
CA GLY A 203 -5.72 14.56 -2.50
C GLY A 203 -6.40 13.31 -1.93
N ALA A 204 -5.66 12.35 -1.37
CA ALA A 204 -6.26 11.16 -0.75
C ALA A 204 -7.06 11.55 0.51
N ASP A 205 -8.16 10.82 0.76
CA ASP A 205 -9.07 11.06 1.89
C ASP A 205 -9.01 9.92 2.92
N PHE A 206 -8.28 10.15 4.00
CA PHE A 206 -8.16 9.31 5.19
C PHE A 206 -9.09 9.76 6.33
N SER A 207 -10.18 10.50 6.06
CA SER A 207 -11.09 10.94 7.12
C SER A 207 -11.62 9.75 7.93
N GLY A 208 -11.51 9.81 9.26
CA GLY A 208 -11.91 8.73 10.18
C GLY A 208 -11.05 7.45 10.12
N ALA A 209 -10.02 7.39 9.27
CA ALA A 209 -9.19 6.20 9.10
C ALA A 209 -8.41 5.84 10.37
N GLN A 210 -8.20 4.53 10.59
CA GLN A 210 -7.34 4.00 11.64
C GLN A 210 -5.96 3.71 11.06
N LEU A 211 -4.95 4.46 11.50
CA LEU A 211 -3.61 4.50 10.91
C LEU A 211 -2.50 4.11 11.90
N ARG A 212 -2.84 3.51 13.05
CA ARG A 212 -1.89 3.22 14.14
C ARG A 212 -0.57 2.65 13.61
N GLN A 213 0.54 3.30 14.01
CA GLN A 213 1.91 2.90 13.68
C GLN A 213 2.19 2.74 12.19
N SER A 214 1.41 3.37 11.32
CA SER A 214 1.67 3.38 9.88
C SER A 214 2.74 4.41 9.52
N ASN A 215 3.41 4.16 8.40
CA ASN A 215 4.58 4.92 7.94
C ASN A 215 4.31 5.56 6.58
N PHE A 216 4.53 6.87 6.52
CA PHE A 216 4.34 7.75 5.38
C PHE A 216 5.66 8.44 4.99
N LYS A 217 6.81 7.81 5.29
CA LYS A 217 8.13 8.35 4.93
C LYS A 217 8.20 8.73 3.45
N GLY A 218 8.63 9.96 3.16
CA GLY A 218 8.85 10.45 1.79
C GLY A 218 7.60 10.54 0.93
N THR A 219 6.40 10.40 1.52
CA THR A 219 5.15 10.41 0.76
C THR A 219 4.78 11.81 0.29
N SER A 220 4.17 11.89 -0.89
CA SER A 220 3.43 13.09 -1.30
C SER A 220 1.99 12.98 -0.78
N LEU A 221 1.58 13.90 0.07
CA LEU A 221 0.28 13.97 0.74
C LEU A 221 -0.34 15.37 0.56
N ARG A 222 -0.04 16.04 -0.55
CA ARG A 222 -0.51 17.41 -0.80
C ARG A 222 -2.02 17.43 -0.88
N GLU A 223 -2.63 18.36 -0.17
CA GLU A 223 -4.11 18.47 -0.09
C GLU A 223 -4.81 17.21 0.45
N ALA A 224 -4.08 16.25 1.05
CA ALA A 224 -4.67 15.06 1.64
C ALA A 224 -5.54 15.41 2.86
N ARG A 225 -6.57 14.61 3.11
CA ARG A 225 -7.53 14.83 4.20
C ARG A 225 -7.39 13.73 5.25
N PHE A 226 -7.21 14.11 6.50
CA PHE A 226 -7.11 13.24 7.67
C PHE A 226 -8.12 13.65 8.75
N VAL A 227 -9.26 14.23 8.37
CA VAL A 227 -10.24 14.77 9.34
C VAL A 227 -10.71 13.67 10.28
N GLY A 228 -10.47 13.84 11.58
CA GLY A 228 -10.81 12.84 12.60
C GLY A 228 -10.07 11.50 12.49
N ALA A 229 -9.03 11.40 11.65
CA ALA A 229 -8.22 10.19 11.56
C ALA A 229 -7.52 9.89 12.89
N VAL A 230 -7.26 8.62 13.18
CA VAL A 230 -6.62 8.16 14.40
C VAL A 230 -5.37 7.37 14.04
N GLY A 231 -4.20 7.97 14.24
CA GLY A 231 -2.89 7.40 13.92
C GLY A 231 -1.86 7.63 15.02
N PRO A 232 -2.05 7.08 16.23
CA PRO A 232 -1.03 7.17 17.25
C PRO A 232 0.26 6.49 16.76
N GLN A 233 1.39 7.13 17.05
CA GLN A 233 2.73 6.64 16.71
C GLN A 233 2.97 6.46 15.19
N CYS A 234 2.28 7.21 14.34
CA CYS A 234 2.58 7.26 12.91
C CYS A 234 3.93 7.91 12.62
N LEU A 235 4.50 7.57 11.46
CA LEU A 235 5.72 8.17 10.94
C LEU A 235 5.40 8.96 9.68
N PHE A 236 5.82 10.22 9.61
CA PHE A 236 5.75 11.11 8.44
C PHE A 236 7.11 11.74 8.09
N PRO A 237 8.28 11.09 8.30
CA PRO A 237 9.54 11.75 8.05
C PRO A 237 9.67 12.09 6.56
N GLN A 238 10.07 13.33 6.25
CA GLN A 238 10.23 13.82 4.87
C GLN A 238 8.93 13.78 4.04
N ALA A 239 7.76 13.68 4.66
CA ALA A 239 6.49 13.69 3.97
C ALA A 239 6.08 15.11 3.53
N GLU A 240 5.45 15.23 2.37
CA GLU A 240 4.96 16.48 1.80
C GLU A 240 3.45 16.65 2.04
N LEU A 241 3.06 17.35 3.09
CA LEU A 241 1.68 17.59 3.52
C LEU A 241 1.19 19.03 3.27
N THR A 242 1.76 19.74 2.29
CA THR A 242 1.35 21.12 1.99
C THR A 242 -0.15 21.20 1.74
N ARG A 243 -0.83 22.11 2.45
CA ARG A 243 -2.30 22.29 2.41
C ARG A 243 -3.12 21.04 2.80
N ALA A 244 -2.55 20.07 3.50
CA ALA A 244 -3.30 18.93 4.04
C ALA A 244 -4.27 19.38 5.14
N VAL A 245 -5.37 18.63 5.32
CA VAL A 245 -6.43 18.94 6.30
C VAL A 245 -6.49 17.85 7.36
N LEU A 246 -6.01 18.14 8.56
CA LEU A 246 -5.89 17.22 9.71
C LEU A 246 -6.78 17.65 10.90
N ARG A 247 -7.88 18.36 10.65
CA ARG A 247 -8.80 18.85 11.69
C ARG A 247 -9.27 17.73 12.62
N GLY A 248 -9.11 17.93 13.92
CA GLY A 248 -9.54 16.97 14.95
C GLY A 248 -8.87 15.59 14.86
N ALA A 249 -7.79 15.45 14.09
CA ALA A 249 -7.06 14.19 13.96
C ALA A 249 -6.27 13.87 15.24
N HIS A 250 -6.05 12.58 15.49
CA HIS A 250 -5.32 12.09 16.67
C HIS A 250 -4.04 11.40 16.22
N PHE A 251 -2.91 12.11 16.31
CA PHE A 251 -1.60 11.63 15.91
C PHE A 251 -0.61 11.63 17.09
N ASP A 252 -1.09 11.32 18.30
CA ASP A 252 -0.25 11.33 19.49
C ASP A 252 0.99 10.43 19.31
N GLY A 253 2.17 10.98 19.62
CA GLY A 253 3.46 10.31 19.47
C GLY A 253 3.94 10.16 18.03
N ALA A 254 3.34 10.85 17.05
CA ALA A 254 3.78 10.79 15.66
C ALA A 254 5.09 11.55 15.42
N ILE A 255 5.86 11.09 14.43
CA ILE A 255 7.15 11.68 14.03
C ILE A 255 7.01 12.38 12.68
N TRP A 256 7.20 13.68 12.67
CA TRP A 256 7.10 14.59 11.52
C TRP A 256 8.45 15.18 11.12
N ALA A 257 9.55 14.49 11.45
CA ALA A 257 10.90 15.00 11.22
C ALA A 257 11.13 15.32 9.74
N ASP A 258 11.61 16.54 9.45
CA ASP A 258 11.83 17.03 8.08
C ASP A 258 10.55 17.04 7.18
N ALA A 259 9.35 16.91 7.75
CA ALA A 259 8.10 16.96 6.99
C ALA A 259 7.74 18.40 6.60
N ASN A 260 7.03 18.56 5.48
CA ASN A 260 6.50 19.83 5.02
C ASN A 260 4.99 19.93 5.25
N LEU A 261 4.58 20.69 6.26
CA LEU A 261 3.21 20.98 6.67
C LEU A 261 2.82 22.44 6.37
N ASP A 262 3.48 23.10 5.42
CA ASP A 262 3.15 24.48 5.06
C ASP A 262 1.68 24.60 4.66
N ASP A 263 1.01 25.63 5.19
CA ASP A 263 -0.41 25.91 4.97
C ASP A 263 -1.36 24.75 5.40
N ALA A 264 -0.90 23.78 6.19
CA ALA A 264 -1.73 22.68 6.67
C ALA A 264 -2.73 23.13 7.76
N ASP A 265 -3.91 22.52 7.77
CA ASP A 265 -4.97 22.80 8.74
C ASP A 265 -5.03 21.69 9.80
N LEU A 266 -4.48 21.98 10.98
CA LEU A 266 -4.38 21.08 12.13
C LEU A 266 -5.30 21.51 13.28
N GLN A 267 -6.37 22.28 12.99
CA GLN A 267 -7.24 22.80 14.03
C GLN A 267 -7.84 21.70 14.91
N GLY A 268 -7.70 21.85 16.23
CA GLY A 268 -8.22 20.90 17.21
C GLY A 268 -7.56 19.52 17.18
N ALA A 269 -6.46 19.32 16.45
CA ALA A 269 -5.76 18.04 16.40
C ALA A 269 -5.11 17.70 17.76
N SER A 270 -5.08 16.40 18.10
CA SER A 270 -4.27 15.87 19.21
C SER A 270 -2.90 15.47 18.68
N LEU A 271 -1.88 16.23 19.06
CA LEU A 271 -0.50 16.10 18.62
C LEU A 271 0.44 16.00 19.84
N ASN A 272 -0.02 15.33 20.90
CA ASN A 272 0.78 15.21 22.11
C ASN A 272 1.96 14.27 21.86
N LEU A 273 3.10 14.52 22.48
CA LEU A 273 4.33 13.72 22.35
C LEU A 273 4.87 13.65 20.90
N CYS A 274 4.39 14.50 19.99
CA CYS A 274 4.84 14.53 18.60
C CYS A 274 6.24 15.14 18.46
N VAL A 275 6.99 14.66 17.47
CA VAL A 275 8.32 15.16 17.13
C VAL A 275 8.27 15.88 15.78
N PHE A 276 8.48 17.19 15.77
CA PHE A 276 8.48 18.06 14.59
C PHE A 276 9.89 18.58 14.25
N HIS A 277 10.93 17.82 14.58
CA HIS A 277 12.31 18.27 14.36
C HIS A 277 12.55 18.64 12.89
N ARG A 278 12.98 19.89 12.63
CA ARG A 278 13.20 20.44 11.28
C ARG A 278 11.98 20.38 10.35
N ALA A 279 10.79 20.15 10.89
CA ALA A 279 9.56 20.23 10.10
C ALA A 279 9.32 21.67 9.66
N ARG A 280 8.75 21.84 8.47
CA ARG A 280 8.21 23.12 8.01
C ARG A 280 6.74 23.16 8.33
N CYS A 281 6.30 24.19 9.04
CA CYS A 281 4.91 24.42 9.44
C CYS A 281 4.53 25.88 9.14
N ALA A 282 5.11 26.47 8.09
CA ALA A 282 4.89 27.88 7.80
C ALA A 282 3.41 28.11 7.43
N ARG A 283 2.78 29.10 8.06
CA ARG A 283 1.34 29.41 7.92
C ARG A 283 0.41 28.23 8.28
N ALA A 284 0.89 27.22 8.99
CA ALA A 284 0.05 26.13 9.47
C ALA A 284 -0.95 26.63 10.52
N ASP A 285 -2.17 26.11 10.49
CA ASP A 285 -3.23 26.44 11.44
C ASP A 285 -3.32 25.37 12.53
N LEU A 286 -2.78 25.67 13.70
CA LEU A 286 -2.71 24.80 14.87
C LEU A 286 -3.68 25.28 15.97
N ARG A 287 -4.69 26.10 15.63
CA ARG A 287 -5.62 26.63 16.63
C ARG A 287 -6.35 25.52 17.37
N HIS A 288 -6.48 25.67 18.68
CA HIS A 288 -7.09 24.66 19.56
C HIS A 288 -6.39 23.29 19.59
N ALA A 289 -5.24 23.12 18.94
CA ALA A 289 -4.52 21.85 18.95
C ALA A 289 -3.95 21.56 20.34
N SER A 290 -3.85 20.27 20.67
CA SER A 290 -3.16 19.82 21.88
C SER A 290 -1.72 19.45 21.55
N LEU A 291 -0.77 20.18 22.14
CA LEU A 291 0.67 20.06 21.88
C LEU A 291 1.45 19.68 23.13
N VAL A 292 0.82 18.94 24.06
CA VAL A 292 1.45 18.52 25.31
C VAL A 292 2.64 17.62 25.00
N ASP A 293 3.81 17.96 25.54
CA ASP A 293 5.08 17.26 25.30
C ASP A 293 5.53 17.20 23.83
N ALA A 294 4.93 18.00 22.94
CA ALA A 294 5.37 18.08 21.56
C ALA A 294 6.72 18.81 21.44
N ASP A 295 7.52 18.42 20.46
CA ASP A 295 8.87 18.94 20.25
C ASP A 295 9.01 19.54 18.85
N PHE A 296 9.01 20.88 18.79
CA PHE A 296 9.23 21.70 17.60
C PHE A 296 10.68 22.18 17.48
N SER A 297 11.64 21.49 18.12
CA SER A 297 13.03 21.94 18.06
C SER A 297 13.50 22.06 16.62
N THR A 298 14.07 23.21 16.24
CA THR A 298 14.52 23.57 14.88
C THR A 298 13.43 23.57 13.79
N ALA A 299 12.15 23.50 14.16
CA ALA A 299 11.03 23.61 13.20
C ALA A 299 10.86 25.04 12.70
N ASP A 300 10.30 25.19 11.50
CA ASP A 300 9.86 26.49 10.98
C ASP A 300 8.37 26.70 11.27
N LEU A 301 8.07 27.62 12.19
CA LEU A 301 6.71 28.04 12.56
C LEU A 301 6.36 29.43 12.01
N THR A 302 7.08 29.92 10.99
CA THR A 302 6.87 31.25 10.40
C THR A 302 5.39 31.45 10.04
N ASP A 303 4.79 32.52 10.55
CA ASP A 303 3.36 32.86 10.37
C ASP A 303 2.35 31.78 10.80
N ALA A 304 2.77 30.76 11.54
CA ALA A 304 1.86 29.72 12.05
C ALA A 304 0.89 30.30 13.10
N ASP A 305 -0.34 29.78 13.13
CA ASP A 305 -1.37 30.20 14.08
C ASP A 305 -1.60 29.13 15.15
N LEU A 306 -1.04 29.35 16.34
CA LEU A 306 -1.19 28.50 17.52
C LEU A 306 -2.08 29.15 18.58
N ARG A 307 -2.97 30.08 18.20
CA ARG A 307 -3.90 30.67 19.16
C ARG A 307 -4.80 29.58 19.75
N GLU A 308 -4.98 29.65 21.06
CA GLU A 308 -5.80 28.71 21.82
C GLU A 308 -5.29 27.26 21.82
N ALA A 309 -4.08 27.01 21.30
CA ALA A 309 -3.43 25.71 21.46
C ALA A 309 -3.03 25.46 22.92
N ARG A 310 -3.01 24.18 23.31
CA ARG A 310 -2.62 23.74 24.65
C ARG A 310 -1.16 23.32 24.68
N PHE A 311 -0.38 24.00 25.50
CA PHE A 311 1.04 23.70 25.72
C PHE A 311 1.27 23.14 27.13
N LEU A 312 2.16 22.16 27.25
CA LEU A 312 2.70 21.68 28.52
C LEU A 312 3.99 20.92 28.22
N ARG A 313 5.13 21.45 28.68
CA ARG A 313 6.47 20.95 28.35
C ARG A 313 6.72 20.87 26.82
N THR A 314 6.09 21.78 26.06
CA THR A 314 6.22 21.84 24.61
C THR A 314 7.53 22.54 24.25
N ARG A 315 8.42 21.90 23.49
CA ARG A 315 9.76 22.43 23.21
C ARG A 315 9.79 23.21 21.90
N PHE A 316 10.27 24.44 21.95
CA PHE A 316 10.46 25.35 20.80
C PHE A 316 11.95 25.63 20.55
N HIS A 317 12.86 24.77 21.03
CA HIS A 317 14.29 25.00 20.99
C HIS A 317 14.79 25.30 19.58
N ARG A 318 15.27 26.53 19.36
CA ARG A 318 15.71 27.02 18.03
C ARG A 318 14.65 26.95 16.93
N ALA A 319 13.36 26.89 17.28
CA ALA A 319 12.29 27.03 16.30
C ALA A 319 12.30 28.44 15.71
N ILE A 320 12.05 28.56 14.40
CA ILE A 320 11.84 29.85 13.74
C ILE A 320 10.40 30.26 14.02
N GLN A 321 10.20 31.45 14.60
CA GLN A 321 8.90 31.88 15.13
C GLN A 321 8.44 33.24 14.56
N ASP A 322 8.99 33.67 13.42
CA ASP A 322 8.70 34.98 12.84
C ASP A 322 7.21 35.06 12.44
N GLY A 323 6.48 36.04 12.98
CA GLY A 323 5.04 36.18 12.72
C GLY A 323 4.14 35.13 13.38
N THR A 324 4.71 34.16 14.11
CA THR A 324 3.95 33.11 14.81
C THR A 324 2.98 33.72 15.83
N ARG A 325 1.72 33.27 15.80
CA ARG A 325 0.65 33.79 16.65
C ARG A 325 0.36 32.81 17.78
N VAL A 326 0.48 33.25 19.02
CA VAL A 326 0.25 32.40 20.21
C VAL A 326 -0.60 33.18 21.23
N SER A 327 -1.64 32.56 21.81
CA SER A 327 -2.48 33.24 22.81
C SER A 327 -1.80 33.38 24.17
N GLN A 328 -1.00 32.39 24.57
CA GLN A 328 -0.23 32.36 25.81
C GLN A 328 0.98 31.45 25.65
N ARG A 329 2.09 31.77 26.33
CA ARG A 329 3.32 30.96 26.26
C ARG A 329 3.54 30.03 27.45
N THR A 330 2.60 29.97 28.39
CA THR A 330 2.67 29.05 29.54
C THR A 330 2.75 27.60 29.05
N GLY A 331 3.77 26.87 29.53
CA GLY A 331 4.02 25.48 29.15
C GLY A 331 4.96 25.31 27.95
N ILE A 332 5.37 26.40 27.29
CA ILE A 332 6.40 26.39 26.24
C ILE A 332 7.79 26.47 26.87
N ILE A 333 8.72 25.68 26.35
CA ILE A 333 10.15 25.69 26.66
C ILE A 333 10.87 26.27 25.44
N GLU A 334 11.25 27.55 25.49
CA GLU A 334 11.84 28.26 24.35
C GLU A 334 13.18 27.68 23.91
N ASN A 335 14.06 27.41 24.87
CA ASN A 335 15.35 26.79 24.63
C ASN A 335 15.72 25.95 25.85
N ASP A 336 16.37 24.81 25.62
CA ASP A 336 17.09 24.12 26.68
C ASP A 336 18.41 24.90 26.92
N PRO A 337 18.63 25.51 28.09
CA PRO A 337 19.80 26.35 28.33
C PRO A 337 21.13 25.59 28.20
N ALA A 338 21.18 24.35 28.67
CA ALA A 338 22.40 23.54 28.64
C ALA A 338 22.72 23.08 27.21
N LEU A 339 21.69 22.69 26.46
CA LEU A 339 21.85 22.33 25.05
C LEU A 339 22.25 23.55 24.22
N LEU A 340 21.58 24.70 24.42
CA LEU A 340 21.88 25.94 23.70
C LEU A 340 23.32 26.40 23.96
N GLU A 341 23.79 26.36 25.21
CA GLU A 341 25.15 26.72 25.56
C GLU A 341 26.18 25.81 24.86
N ALA A 342 25.95 24.49 24.87
CA ALA A 342 26.82 23.53 24.18
C ALA A 342 26.84 23.73 22.65
N GLU A 343 25.70 24.05 22.05
CA GLU A 343 25.59 24.31 20.62
C GLU A 343 26.26 25.64 20.20
N LEU A 344 26.05 26.72 20.96
CA LEU A 344 26.69 28.01 20.73
C LEU A 344 28.21 27.92 20.86
N TRP A 345 28.70 27.17 21.86
CA TRP A 345 30.14 26.91 22.01
C TRP A 345 30.72 26.14 20.81
N SER A 346 29.97 25.19 20.27
CA SER A 346 30.40 24.41 19.09
C SER A 346 30.40 25.27 17.82
N ALA A 347 29.39 26.12 17.64
CA ALA A 347 29.28 27.02 16.49
C ALA A 347 30.35 28.13 16.49
N GLY A 348 30.81 28.59 17.66
CA GLY A 348 31.89 29.58 17.78
C GLY A 348 33.30 29.04 17.49
N LYS A 349 33.45 27.73 17.24
CA LYS A 349 34.72 27.06 16.92
C LYS A 349 34.90 26.66 15.46
N ALA A 350 33.83 26.73 14.66
CA ALA A 350 33.84 26.51 13.21
C ALA A 350 34.00 27.84 12.48
#